data_AF-A0AAW3AAZ7-F1
#
_entry.id   AF-A0AAW3AAZ7-F1
#
_cell.length_a   1.000
_cell.length_b   1.000
_cell.length_c   1.000
_cell.angle_alpha   90.00
_cell.angle_beta   90.00
_cell.angle_gamma   90.00
#
_symmetry.space_group_name_H-M   'P 1'
#
loop_
_entity.id
_entity.type
_entity.pdbx_description
1 polymer ?
#
loop_
_entity_poly.entity_id
_entity_poly.type
_entity_poly.pdbx_seq_one_letter_code
_entity_poly.pdbx_strand_id
1 'polypeptide(L)'
;MSRVLTVLLTYDDPECGGAADALVEHLERDASVVEHCQLSVKPIPVLQNGSHRDALYGSLQDLFQMKPQDIYAITFLKGCQSEEYRKVNELCNSVRPNPVQCQVLTHLANYNDVGLIIRNLVRLVLDEMTKEKASRGNAEPSK
;
A
#
# COMPACT_ATOMS: atom_id res chain seq x y z
N MET A 1 -3.82 -10.39 19.98
CA MET A 1 -2.86 -10.31 18.86
C MET A 1 -2.88 -8.88 18.37
N SER A 2 -1.73 -8.21 18.28
CA SER A 2 -1.63 -6.89 17.64
C SER A 2 -1.96 -7.03 16.15
N ARG A 3 -2.81 -6.14 15.63
CA ARG A 3 -3.12 -6.06 14.21
C ARG A 3 -1.83 -5.74 13.44
N VAL A 4 -1.65 -6.31 12.25
CA VAL A 4 -0.52 -5.93 11.37
C VAL A 4 -1.09 -5.30 10.11
N LEU A 5 -0.63 -4.09 9.80
CA LEU A 5 -0.86 -3.41 8.54
C LEU A 5 0.42 -3.48 7.70
N THR A 6 0.33 -4.09 6.53
CA THR A 6 1.43 -4.19 5.58
C THR A 6 1.20 -3.22 4.43
N VAL A 7 2.12 -2.27 4.26
CA VAL A 7 2.13 -1.32 3.16
C VAL A 7 3.06 -1.85 2.06
N LEU A 8 2.51 -2.14 0.88
CA LEU A 8 3.27 -2.50 -0.32
C LEU A 8 3.46 -1.26 -1.18
N LEU A 9 4.71 -0.89 -1.46
CA LEU A 9 5.03 0.36 -2.14
C LEU A 9 5.80 0.09 -3.44
N THR A 10 5.14 0.22 -4.60
CA THR A 10 5.79 -0.02 -5.90
C THR A 10 6.22 1.29 -6.56
N TYR A 11 7.37 1.30 -7.23
CA TYR A 11 7.92 2.46 -7.97
C TYR A 11 8.82 2.01 -9.13
N ASP A 12 8.84 2.72 -10.26
CA ASP A 12 9.55 2.33 -11.50
C ASP A 12 10.69 3.28 -11.93
N ASP A 13 10.93 4.37 -11.21
CA ASP A 13 11.98 5.32 -11.55
C ASP A 13 12.65 5.98 -10.33
N PRO A 14 13.85 6.57 -10.49
CA PRO A 14 14.62 7.13 -9.37
C PRO A 14 13.91 8.26 -8.60
N GLU A 15 13.13 9.11 -9.27
CA GLU A 15 12.38 10.19 -8.60
C GLU A 15 11.25 9.59 -7.75
N CYS A 16 10.53 8.62 -8.30
CA CYS A 16 9.54 7.84 -7.54
C CYS A 16 10.20 7.04 -6.40
N GLY A 17 11.43 6.57 -6.60
CA GLY A 17 12.23 5.90 -5.57
C GLY A 17 12.55 6.83 -4.40
N GLY A 18 13.00 8.06 -4.66
CA GLY A 18 13.24 9.04 -3.60
C GLY A 18 11.97 9.41 -2.83
N ALA A 19 10.82 9.52 -3.52
CA ALA A 19 9.53 9.72 -2.86
C ALA A 19 9.11 8.49 -2.02
N ALA A 20 9.43 7.27 -2.50
CA ALA A 20 9.15 6.04 -1.79
C ALA A 20 9.97 5.91 -0.51
N ASP A 21 11.27 6.19 -0.59
CA ASP A 21 12.17 6.18 0.56
C ASP A 21 11.73 7.19 1.62
N ALA A 22 11.40 8.42 1.20
CA ALA A 22 10.88 9.43 2.11
C ALA A 22 9.56 9.00 2.77
N LEU A 23 8.65 8.38 2.02
CA LEU A 23 7.41 7.84 2.59
C LEU A 23 7.69 6.74 3.62
N VAL A 24 8.62 5.82 3.34
CA VAL A 24 9.03 4.77 4.28
C VAL A 24 9.56 5.38 5.58
N GLU A 25 10.49 6.33 5.48
CA GLU A 25 11.09 6.99 6.65
C GLU A 25 10.04 7.68 7.52
N HIS A 26 9.10 8.39 6.91
CA HIS A 26 8.03 9.06 7.63
C HIS A 26 7.05 8.08 8.27
N LEU A 27 6.69 7.02 7.56
CA LEU A 27 5.81 5.97 8.08
C LEU A 27 6.42 5.24 9.27
N GLU A 28 7.69 4.82 9.18
CA GLU A 28 8.36 4.11 10.28
C GLU A 28 8.53 4.99 11.52
N ARG A 29 8.84 6.27 11.32
CA ARG A 29 8.93 7.25 12.41
C ARG A 29 7.59 7.45 13.09
N ASP A 30 6.55 7.75 12.32
CA ASP A 30 5.27 8.20 12.87
C ASP A 30 4.37 7.02 13.30
N ALA A 31 4.60 5.82 12.78
CA ALA A 31 3.89 4.61 13.25
C ALA A 31 4.38 4.12 14.61
N SER A 32 5.57 4.55 15.07
CA SER A 32 6.14 4.14 16.35
C SER A 32 5.28 4.51 17.57
N VAL A 33 4.40 5.52 17.43
CA VAL A 33 3.48 5.96 18.49
C VAL A 33 2.13 5.22 18.48
N VAL A 34 1.91 4.28 17.55
CA VAL A 34 0.67 3.52 17.45
C VAL A 34 0.81 2.18 18.19
N GLU A 35 0.16 2.05 19.35
CA GLU A 35 0.37 0.90 20.25
C GLU A 35 -0.37 -0.39 19.84
N HIS A 36 -1.44 -0.30 19.04
CA HIS A 36 -2.35 -1.43 18.76
C HIS A 36 -2.25 -2.02 17.35
N CYS A 37 -1.42 -1.43 16.50
CA CYS A 37 -1.19 -1.88 15.13
C CYS A 37 0.31 -1.82 14.81
N GLN A 38 0.89 -2.95 14.38
CA GLN A 38 2.25 -2.99 13.88
C GLN A 38 2.25 -2.65 12.38
N LEU A 39 3.12 -1.73 11.98
CA LEU A 39 3.33 -1.39 10.58
C LEU A 39 4.47 -2.24 9.99
N SER A 40 4.27 -2.77 8.79
CA SER A 40 5.33 -3.32 7.95
C SER A 40 5.29 -2.60 6.60
N VAL A 41 6.35 -1.88 6.24
CA VAL A 41 6.45 -1.23 4.93
C VAL A 41 7.38 -2.04 4.04
N LYS A 42 6.97 -2.33 2.81
CA LYS A 42 7.72 -3.11 1.83
C LYS A 42 7.86 -2.33 0.52
N PRO A 43 8.98 -1.63 0.31
CA PRO A 43 9.30 -1.06 -0.99
C PRO A 43 9.59 -2.16 -2.02
N ILE A 44 9.05 -1.99 -3.22
CA ILE A 44 9.12 -2.95 -4.34
C ILE A 44 9.55 -2.17 -5.59
N PRO A 45 10.87 -2.07 -5.85
CA PRO A 45 11.35 -1.46 -7.08
C PRO A 45 10.91 -2.29 -8.30
N VAL A 46 10.30 -1.62 -9.27
CA VAL A 46 9.93 -2.19 -10.56
C VAL A 46 11.06 -1.92 -11.53
N LEU A 47 11.67 -2.99 -12.02
CA LEU A 47 12.77 -2.91 -12.99
C LEU A 47 12.28 -2.30 -14.31
N GLN A 48 13.21 -1.80 -15.14
CA GLN A 48 12.87 -1.26 -16.46
C GLN A 48 12.03 -2.26 -17.29
N ASN A 49 10.91 -1.78 -17.83
CA ASN A 49 9.91 -2.56 -18.57
C ASN A 49 9.14 -3.61 -17.73
N GLY A 50 9.31 -3.60 -16.41
CA GLY A 50 8.51 -4.39 -15.49
C GLY A 50 7.10 -3.82 -15.30
N SER A 51 6.18 -4.66 -14.82
CA SER A 51 4.83 -4.26 -14.46
C SER A 51 4.71 -4.10 -12.94
N HIS A 52 4.16 -2.95 -12.50
CA HIS A 52 3.75 -2.73 -11.12
C HIS A 52 2.72 -3.75 -10.68
N ARG A 53 1.76 -4.08 -11.56
CA ARG A 53 0.73 -5.09 -11.27
C ARG A 53 1.36 -6.46 -11.01
N ASP A 54 2.33 -6.88 -11.81
CA ASP A 54 2.98 -8.19 -11.63
C ASP A 54 3.86 -8.22 -10.37
N ALA A 55 4.63 -7.16 -10.10
CA ALA A 55 5.45 -7.04 -8.89
C ALA A 55 4.57 -7.03 -7.62
N LEU A 56 3.46 -6.29 -7.65
CA LEU A 56 2.48 -6.24 -6.58
C LEU A 56 1.81 -7.61 -6.38
N TYR A 57 1.44 -8.29 -7.47
CA TYR A 57 0.82 -9.61 -7.41
C TYR A 57 1.73 -10.64 -6.74
N GLY A 58 3.01 -10.70 -7.12
CA GLY A 58 3.97 -11.61 -6.47
C GLY A 58 4.07 -11.36 -4.97
N SER A 59 4.18 -10.10 -4.55
CA SER A 59 4.25 -9.72 -3.13
C SER A 59 2.96 -10.06 -2.37
N LEU A 60 1.80 -9.89 -3.00
CA LEU A 60 0.51 -10.28 -2.42
C LEU A 60 0.40 -11.80 -2.24
N GLN A 61 0.85 -12.59 -3.22
CA GLN A 61 0.86 -14.05 -3.13
C GLN A 61 1.69 -14.55 -1.95
N ASP A 62 2.86 -13.94 -1.70
CA ASP A 62 3.70 -14.28 -0.56
C ASP A 62 3.03 -13.95 0.77
N LEU A 63 2.37 -12.78 0.87
CA LEU A 63 1.67 -12.36 2.08
C LEU A 63 0.47 -13.25 2.42
N PHE A 64 -0.30 -13.69 1.42
CA PHE A 64 -1.45 -14.56 1.66
C PHE A 64 -1.09 -15.93 2.22
N GLN A 65 0.14 -16.40 1.98
CA GLN A 65 0.63 -17.67 2.53
C GLN A 65 1.01 -17.57 4.01
N MET A 66 1.38 -16.37 4.50
CA MET A 66 1.99 -16.22 5.83
C MET A 66 1.00 -15.97 6.98
N LYS A 67 -0.15 -15.29 6.74
CA LYS A 67 -1.32 -15.09 7.63
C LYS A 67 -2.24 -14.00 7.05
N PRO A 68 -3.53 -13.92 7.44
CA PRO A 68 -4.37 -12.79 7.09
C PRO A 68 -3.83 -11.50 7.74
N GLN A 69 -3.33 -10.60 6.90
CA GLN A 69 -2.88 -9.25 7.28
C GLN A 69 -3.75 -8.22 6.56
N ASP A 70 -3.77 -7.00 7.08
CA ASP A 70 -4.33 -5.87 6.35
C ASP A 70 -3.30 -5.34 5.39
N ILE A 71 -3.70 -5.08 4.15
CA ILE A 71 -2.78 -4.71 3.09
C ILE A 71 -3.21 -3.37 2.51
N TYR A 72 -2.24 -2.47 2.43
CA TYR A 72 -2.36 -1.17 1.78
C TYR A 72 -1.33 -1.11 0.65
N ALA A 73 -1.77 -0.99 -0.59
CA ALA A 73 -0.90 -0.83 -1.74
C ALA A 73 -0.79 0.65 -2.11
N ILE A 74 0.44 1.15 -2.25
CA ILE A 74 0.75 2.47 -2.78
C ILE A 74 1.61 2.26 -4.02
N THR A 75 1.22 2.84 -5.15
CA THR A 75 1.92 2.68 -6.43
C THR A 75 2.28 4.04 -6.97
N PHE A 76 3.56 4.26 -7.19
CA PHE A 76 4.12 5.45 -7.83
C PHE A 76 4.45 5.12 -9.27
N LEU A 77 3.60 5.57 -10.19
CA LEU A 77 3.75 5.35 -11.62
C LEU A 77 4.45 6.54 -12.27
N LYS A 78 5.54 6.27 -13.01
CA LYS A 78 6.15 7.27 -13.87
C LYS A 78 5.22 7.66 -15.01
N GLY A 79 4.91 8.96 -15.09
CA GLY A 79 4.13 9.54 -16.18
C GLY A 79 2.69 9.03 -16.25
N CYS A 80 2.09 9.08 -17.45
CA CYS A 80 0.71 8.67 -17.68
C CYS A 80 0.67 7.21 -18.18
N GLN A 81 0.65 6.25 -17.26
CA GLN A 81 0.50 4.83 -17.60
C GLN A 81 -0.92 4.36 -17.29
N SER A 82 -1.90 4.77 -18.11
CA SER A 82 -3.32 4.47 -17.88
C SER A 82 -3.65 2.98 -17.83
N GLU A 83 -3.00 2.19 -18.68
CA GLU A 83 -3.14 0.73 -18.69
C GLU A 83 -2.61 0.12 -17.39
N GLU A 84 -1.46 0.58 -16.92
CA GLU A 84 -0.87 0.07 -15.68
C GLU A 84 -1.67 0.49 -14.45
N TYR A 85 -2.12 1.75 -14.42
CA TYR A 85 -3.06 2.26 -13.42
C TYR A 85 -4.31 1.38 -13.32
N ARG A 86 -4.89 1.02 -14.47
CA ARG A 86 -6.08 0.16 -14.51
C ARG A 86 -5.78 -1.23 -13.97
N LYS A 87 -4.69 -1.87 -14.42
CA LYS A 87 -4.30 -3.21 -13.99
C LYS A 87 -4.03 -3.30 -12.48
N VAL A 88 -3.37 -2.29 -11.91
CA VAL A 88 -3.09 -2.23 -10.47
C VAL A 88 -4.40 -2.11 -9.67
N ASN A 89 -5.32 -1.24 -10.10
CA ASN A 89 -6.62 -1.10 -9.46
C ASN A 89 -7.48 -2.37 -9.58
N GLU A 90 -7.52 -3.00 -10.76
CA GLU A 90 -8.22 -4.28 -10.98
C GLU A 90 -7.65 -5.38 -10.09
N LEU A 91 -6.33 -5.45 -9.94
CA LEU A 91 -5.69 -6.38 -9.02
C LEU A 91 -6.14 -6.12 -7.57
N CYS A 92 -6.04 -4.90 -7.07
CA CYS A 92 -6.36 -4.60 -5.67
C CYS A 92 -7.84 -4.87 -5.33
N ASN A 93 -8.73 -4.67 -6.30
CA ASN A 93 -10.17 -4.92 -6.15
C ASN A 93 -10.55 -6.41 -6.28
N SER A 94 -9.78 -7.22 -7.02
CA SER A 94 -10.09 -8.63 -7.27
C SER A 94 -9.54 -9.58 -6.21
N VAL A 95 -8.57 -9.12 -5.42
CA VAL A 95 -7.88 -9.92 -4.41
C VAL A 95 -8.78 -10.19 -3.20
N ARG A 96 -8.95 -11.47 -2.86
CA ARG A 96 -9.70 -12.00 -1.71
C ARG A 96 -8.76 -12.86 -0.86
N PRO A 97 -8.98 -12.98 0.47
CA PRO A 97 -10.21 -12.68 1.23
C PRO A 97 -10.32 -11.26 1.83
N ASN A 98 -9.25 -10.44 1.76
CA ASN A 98 -9.26 -9.07 2.30
C ASN A 98 -9.14 -8.07 1.14
N PRO A 99 -10.06 -7.08 1.04
CA PRO A 99 -9.89 -6.02 0.06
C PRO A 99 -8.58 -5.27 0.35
N VAL A 100 -7.77 -5.09 -0.68
CA VAL A 100 -6.53 -4.31 -0.60
C VAL A 100 -6.91 -2.85 -0.80
N GLN A 101 -6.62 -1.99 0.18
CA GLN A 101 -6.74 -0.56 -0.03
C GLN A 101 -5.62 -0.12 -0.98
N CYS A 102 -5.94 0.65 -2.01
CA CYS A 102 -4.98 1.00 -3.04
C CYS A 102 -4.95 2.51 -3.29
N GLN A 103 -3.75 3.07 -3.38
CA GLN A 103 -3.50 4.41 -3.88
C GLN A 103 -2.52 4.33 -5.04
N VAL A 104 -2.92 4.83 -6.21
CA VAL A 104 -2.06 4.89 -7.39
C VAL A 104 -1.84 6.36 -7.74
N LEU A 105 -0.60 6.80 -7.63
CA LEU A 105 -0.18 8.15 -7.95
C LEU A 105 0.62 8.14 -9.23
N THR A 106 0.17 8.93 -10.19
CA THR A 106 0.85 9.17 -11.46
C THR A 106 1.47 10.56 -11.43
N HIS A 107 2.50 10.79 -12.26
CA HIS A 107 3.10 12.12 -12.47
C HIS A 107 3.71 12.77 -11.23
N LEU A 108 4.39 12.02 -10.37
CA LEU A 108 5.04 12.57 -9.17
C LEU A 108 5.95 13.77 -9.46
N ALA A 109 6.70 13.72 -10.57
CA ALA A 109 7.55 14.82 -11.04
C ALA A 109 6.81 16.13 -11.36
N ASN A 110 5.49 16.06 -11.64
CA ASN A 110 4.69 17.22 -12.01
C ASN A 110 4.02 17.89 -10.81
N TYR A 111 4.12 17.33 -9.61
CA TYR A 111 3.55 17.97 -8.43
C TYR A 111 4.50 19.03 -7.88
N ASN A 112 3.94 20.22 -7.69
CA ASN A 112 4.67 21.36 -7.12
C ASN A 112 5.14 21.10 -5.67
N ASP A 113 4.53 20.14 -4.96
CA ASP A 113 4.90 19.79 -3.58
C ASP A 113 4.73 18.28 -3.32
N VAL A 114 5.76 17.51 -3.67
CA VAL A 114 5.86 16.07 -3.36
C VAL A 114 5.84 15.82 -1.84
N GLY A 115 6.36 16.76 -1.04
CA GLY A 115 6.37 16.66 0.42
C GLY A 115 4.96 16.66 1.02
N LEU A 116 4.05 17.47 0.49
CA LEU A 116 2.64 17.46 0.90
C LEU A 116 1.95 16.13 0.56
N ILE A 117 2.24 15.55 -0.60
CA ILE A 117 1.70 14.25 -1.00
C ILE A 117 2.15 13.16 -0.04
N ILE A 118 3.46 13.11 0.26
CA ILE A 118 4.02 12.15 1.22
C ILE A 118 3.33 12.31 2.58
N ARG A 119 3.19 13.54 3.10
CA ARG A 119 2.49 13.79 4.37
C ARG A 119 1.04 13.30 4.36
N ASN A 120 0.33 13.48 3.25
CA ASN A 120 -1.05 13.01 3.12
C ASN A 120 -1.12 11.48 3.06
N LEU A 121 -0.19 10.81 2.36
CA LEU A 121 -0.10 9.36 2.34
C LEU A 121 0.22 8.78 3.73
N VAL A 122 1.14 9.42 4.46
CA VAL A 122 1.46 9.05 5.85
C VAL A 122 0.20 9.11 6.71
N ARG A 123 -0.55 10.23 6.64
CA ARG A 123 -1.83 10.37 7.36
C ARG A 123 -2.82 9.28 7.00
N LEU A 124 -3.00 8.97 5.72
CA LEU A 124 -3.92 7.91 5.28
C LEU A 124 -3.55 6.53 5.86
N VAL A 125 -2.26 6.19 5.91
CA VAL A 125 -1.80 4.92 6.49
C VAL A 125 -1.99 4.91 8.01
N LEU A 126 -1.62 6.00 8.71
CA LEU A 126 -1.80 6.09 10.16
C LEU A 126 -3.29 6.05 10.57
N ASP A 127 -4.16 6.71 9.80
CA ASP A 127 -5.61 6.62 9.99
C ASP A 127 -6.09 5.17 9.82
N GLU A 128 -5.54 4.43 8.85
CA GLU A 128 -5.88 3.02 8.67
C GLU A 128 -5.36 2.16 9.83
N MET A 129 -4.18 2.46 10.39
CA MET A 129 -3.64 1.77 11.57
C MET A 129 -4.49 1.98 12.83
N THR A 130 -5.05 3.18 13.01
CA THR A 130 -5.86 3.54 14.19
C THR A 130 -7.32 3.07 14.11
N LYS A 131 -7.82 2.72 12.92
CA LYS A 131 -9.16 2.13 12.79
C LYS A 131 -9.27 0.85 13.61
N GLU A 132 -10.15 0.87 14.60
CA GLU A 132 -10.63 -0.38 15.18
C GLU A 132 -11.50 -1.08 14.13
N LYS A 133 -11.01 -2.19 13.57
CA LYS A 133 -11.88 -3.06 12.79
C LYS A 133 -12.91 -3.62 13.76
N ALA A 134 -14.13 -3.07 13.72
CA ALA A 134 -15.31 -3.72 14.27
C ALA A 134 -15.21 -5.19 13.88
N SER A 135 -15.18 -6.04 14.89
CA SER A 135 -15.03 -7.49 14.78
C SER A 135 -15.81 -8.00 13.57
N ARG A 136 -15.16 -8.80 12.72
CA ARG A 136 -15.85 -9.69 11.78
C ARG A 136 -16.57 -10.79 12.58
N GLY A 137 -17.54 -10.38 13.40
CA GLY A 137 -18.50 -11.22 14.07
C GLY A 137 -19.81 -11.21 13.31
N ASN A 138 -20.42 -12.38 13.22
CA ASN A 138 -21.76 -12.69 12.72
C ASN A 138 -21.99 -12.67 11.21
N ALA A 139 -21.68 -13.82 10.61
CA ALA A 139 -22.71 -14.53 9.85
C ALA A 139 -22.73 -16.00 10.32
N GLU A 140 -23.35 -16.26 11.48
CA GLU A 140 -24.00 -17.55 11.70
C GLU A 140 -25.21 -17.62 10.76
N PRO A 141 -25.34 -18.64 9.90
CA PRO A 141 -26.67 -19.04 9.46
C PRO A 141 -27.32 -19.78 10.63
N SER A 142 -28.33 -19.16 11.22
CA SER A 142 -29.25 -19.84 12.12
C SER A 142 -29.93 -21.00 11.38
N LYS A 143 -29.83 -22.20 11.97
CA LYS A 143 -30.61 -23.43 11.81
C LYS A 143 -31.14 -23.79 10.41
#